data_AF-A0AAW1PDB0-F1
#
_entry.id   AF-A0AAW1PDB0-F1
#
_cell.length_a   1.000
_cell.length_b   1.000
_cell.length_c   1.000
_cell.angle_alpha   90.00
_cell.angle_beta   90.00
_cell.angle_gamma   90.00
#
_symmetry.space_group_name_H-M   'P 1'
#
loop_
_entity.id
_entity.type
_entity.pdbx_description
1 polymer ?
#
loop_
_entity_poly.entity_id
_entity_poly.type
_entity_poly.pdbx_seq_one_letter_code
_entity_poly.pdbx_strand_id
1 'polypeptide(L)'
;MARCGFAQGCLVVECVLICATCAPGRNGSVSQDHTRSTLQPATVNPSPGVFVHLFEWSWADVAAECEQYLGPNGFEGVQVSPAQEHIQGPAWWTRYQPVTYNLTSRSGGPSAFADMVKRCKAVGVAVYTDVVINHMAALPSGGTSKGTAGSVYGSRTFPIYSPPDFHHKPGDTSSNCVLGTDFSNRDVVQRCDLSGLPDLDTGAVQPEEYVGNGCVTEFNYPQELLNHFGSEGQLQYLETLGPAWNMRPSQQAVVFVDNHDLQRKQGSSLTYKDGALYRLAMIFMLAYGYGSPKADGSVKATVPALDAMALVALNVV
;
A
#
# COMPACT_ATOMS: atom_id res chain seq x y z
N MET A 1 5.18 -8.36 34.03
CA MET A 1 3.76 -8.54 33.65
C MET A 1 3.20 -7.19 33.23
N ALA A 2 2.96 -7.01 31.93
CA ALA A 2 1.99 -6.10 31.32
C ALA A 2 2.01 -6.37 29.81
N ARG A 3 0.94 -7.01 29.31
CA ARG A 3 0.63 -7.18 27.89
C ARG A 3 -0.26 -5.99 27.47
N CYS A 4 0.01 -5.38 26.33
CA CYS A 4 -0.90 -4.49 25.58
C CYS A 4 -0.61 -4.76 24.09
N GLY A 5 -1.55 -4.89 23.15
CA GLY A 5 -2.98 -4.61 23.15
C GLY A 5 -3.32 -3.99 21.79
N PHE A 6 -3.66 -4.82 20.80
CA PHE A 6 -4.08 -4.36 19.46
C PHE A 6 -5.52 -3.84 19.52
N ALA A 7 -5.72 -2.54 19.29
CA ALA A 7 -7.04 -1.94 19.11
C ALA A 7 -7.13 -1.21 17.75
N GLN A 8 -8.13 -1.65 16.98
CA GLN A 8 -8.97 -0.95 15.98
C GLN A 8 -8.35 -0.06 14.89
N GLY A 9 -8.44 -0.59 13.66
CA GLY A 9 -8.90 0.09 12.43
C GLY A 9 -8.20 1.37 12.00
N CYS A 10 -7.46 1.31 10.88
CA CYS A 10 -6.92 2.52 10.25
C CYS A 10 -7.04 2.54 8.72
N LEU A 11 -7.07 3.78 8.24
CA LEU A 11 -7.55 4.34 6.97
C LEU A 11 -6.39 4.44 5.96
N VAL A 12 -6.65 4.32 4.66
CA VAL A 12 -5.70 4.60 3.56
C VAL A 12 -6.38 5.52 2.55
N VAL A 13 -5.60 6.38 1.92
CA VAL A 13 -5.82 6.96 0.60
C VAL A 13 -4.61 6.48 -0.20
N GLU A 14 -4.74 6.06 -1.46
CA GLU A 14 -3.56 5.91 -2.32
C GLU A 14 -2.74 7.23 -2.25
N CYS A 15 -1.60 7.37 -1.58
CA CYS A 15 -0.60 6.44 -1.06
C CYS A 15 -0.04 6.86 0.33
N VAL A 16 -0.74 6.57 1.41
CA VAL A 16 -0.15 6.52 2.78
C VAL A 16 -0.62 5.23 3.47
N LEU A 17 0.31 4.34 3.78
CA LEU A 17 0.05 3.14 4.58
C LEU A 17 0.03 3.56 6.06
N ILE A 18 -1.14 3.88 6.60
CA ILE A 18 -1.25 4.26 8.02
C ILE A 18 -1.13 3.02 8.91
N CYS A 19 0.10 2.65 9.25
CA CYS A 19 0.39 1.66 10.28
C CYS A 19 0.41 2.35 11.65
N ALA A 20 -0.43 1.89 12.59
CA ALA A 20 -0.44 2.40 13.95
C ALA A 20 0.90 2.06 14.64
N THR A 21 1.74 3.08 14.77
CA THR A 21 3.05 3.11 15.44
C THR A 21 4.14 2.25 14.81
N CYS A 22 5.13 2.92 14.22
CA CYS A 22 6.46 2.35 14.07
C CYS A 22 7.12 2.32 15.45
N ALA A 23 7.67 1.17 15.84
CA ALA A 23 8.34 1.02 17.14
C ALA A 23 9.48 2.05 17.28
N PRO A 24 9.57 2.79 18.41
CA PRO A 24 10.69 3.69 18.62
C PRO A 24 11.99 2.89 18.80
N GLY A 25 12.92 3.06 17.87
CA GLY A 25 14.31 2.66 18.07
C GLY A 25 14.89 3.42 19.26
N ARG A 26 15.39 2.71 20.27
CA ARG A 26 16.01 3.32 21.45
C ARG A 26 17.34 3.99 21.04
N ASN A 27 17.49 5.29 21.36
CA ASN A 27 18.74 6.02 21.24
C ASN A 27 19.84 5.37 22.11
N GLY A 28 20.81 4.71 21.48
CA GLY A 28 22.08 4.35 22.09
C GLY A 28 23.14 5.37 21.68
N SER A 29 23.64 6.16 22.63
CA SER A 29 24.78 7.05 22.46
C SER A 29 26.04 6.25 22.12
N VAL A 30 26.70 6.55 21.01
CA VAL A 30 27.99 5.96 20.62
C VAL A 30 29.10 6.59 21.45
N SER A 31 29.70 5.82 22.35
CA SER A 31 31.02 6.12 22.91
C SER A 31 32.07 5.51 21.99
N GLN A 32 32.97 6.36 21.48
CA GLN A 32 34.10 5.94 20.65
C GLN A 32 35.15 5.26 21.54
N ASP A 33 35.43 3.99 21.31
CA ASP A 33 36.68 3.39 21.77
C ASP A 33 37.29 2.51 20.66
N HIS A 34 38.55 2.81 20.33
CA HIS A 34 39.32 2.24 19.24
C HIS A 34 40.11 1.04 19.78
N THR A 35 39.57 -0.18 19.74
CA THR A 35 40.40 -1.39 19.80
C THR A 35 39.75 -2.61 19.12
N ARG A 36 40.48 -3.16 18.13
CA ARG A 36 40.48 -4.54 17.58
C ARG A 36 39.11 -5.24 17.42
N SER A 37 38.56 -5.11 16.21
CA SER A 37 37.33 -5.76 15.72
C SER A 37 37.38 -7.29 15.82
N THR A 38 36.72 -7.84 16.84
CA THR A 38 36.01 -9.12 16.75
C THR A 38 34.58 -8.80 16.33
N LEU A 39 34.16 -9.27 15.15
CA LEU A 39 32.79 -9.15 14.67
C LEU A 39 31.85 -9.85 15.66
N GLN A 40 31.21 -9.06 16.52
CA GLN A 40 30.03 -9.49 17.24
C GLN A 40 28.87 -9.50 16.24
N PRO A 41 28.04 -10.55 16.20
CA PRO A 41 26.86 -10.54 15.34
C PRO A 41 26.01 -9.34 15.74
N ALA A 42 25.75 -8.47 14.78
CA ALA A 42 24.87 -7.33 14.95
C ALA A 42 23.53 -7.87 15.46
N THR A 43 23.06 -7.35 16.60
CA THR A 43 21.70 -7.59 17.04
C THR A 43 20.78 -7.03 15.96
N VAL A 44 20.24 -7.91 15.10
CA VAL A 44 19.22 -7.56 14.12
C VAL A 44 18.03 -7.03 14.92
N ASN A 45 17.85 -5.70 14.92
CA ASN A 45 16.54 -5.13 15.24
C ASN A 45 15.55 -5.83 14.32
N PRO A 46 14.43 -6.39 14.81
CA PRO A 46 13.50 -7.10 13.94
C PRO A 46 13.13 -6.14 12.80
N SER A 47 13.52 -6.52 11.58
CA SER A 47 13.08 -5.85 10.36
C SER A 47 11.56 -5.77 10.43
N PRO A 48 10.92 -4.68 9.98
CA PRO A 48 9.48 -4.71 9.77
C PRO A 48 9.19 -5.93 8.89
N GLY A 49 8.28 -6.81 9.30
CA GLY A 49 8.11 -8.05 8.58
C GLY A 49 7.37 -7.86 7.27
N VAL A 50 7.46 -8.91 6.46
CA VAL A 50 6.98 -8.92 5.08
C VAL A 50 5.47 -9.02 5.08
N PHE A 51 4.82 -8.21 4.25
CA PHE A 51 3.41 -8.35 3.95
C PHE A 51 3.17 -8.45 2.44
N VAL A 52 2.06 -9.08 2.05
CA VAL A 52 1.72 -9.33 0.65
C VAL A 52 0.46 -8.57 0.22
N HIS A 53 0.42 -8.03 -0.99
CA HIS A 53 -0.80 -7.46 -1.56
C HIS A 53 -1.55 -8.52 -2.39
N LEU A 54 -2.61 -9.11 -1.84
CA LEU A 54 -3.47 -10.06 -2.56
C LEU A 54 -4.52 -9.31 -3.40
N PHE A 55 -4.03 -8.66 -4.45
CA PHE A 55 -4.81 -7.80 -5.32
C PHE A 55 -5.97 -8.54 -6.01
N GLU A 56 -7.19 -8.05 -5.83
CA GLU A 56 -8.46 -8.58 -6.37
C GLU A 56 -8.94 -9.93 -5.80
N TRP A 57 -8.29 -10.49 -4.78
CA TRP A 57 -8.71 -11.76 -4.18
C TRP A 57 -10.04 -11.62 -3.42
N SER A 58 -10.83 -12.71 -3.40
CA SER A 58 -12.01 -12.78 -2.53
C SER A 58 -11.58 -12.88 -1.07
N TRP A 59 -12.39 -12.38 -0.13
CA TRP A 59 -12.04 -12.45 1.30
C TRP A 59 -11.97 -13.89 1.81
N ALA A 60 -12.74 -14.81 1.22
CA ALA A 60 -12.66 -16.22 1.54
C ALA A 60 -11.31 -16.83 1.12
N ASP A 61 -10.81 -16.47 -0.06
CA ASP A 61 -9.51 -16.95 -0.55
C ASP A 61 -8.36 -16.35 0.26
N VAL A 62 -8.44 -15.05 0.60
CA VAL A 62 -7.44 -14.42 1.49
C VAL A 62 -7.40 -15.12 2.85
N ALA A 63 -8.56 -15.45 3.43
CA ALA A 63 -8.63 -16.15 4.70
C ALA A 63 -7.96 -17.54 4.64
N ALA A 64 -8.20 -18.27 3.54
CA ALA A 64 -7.55 -19.56 3.31
C ALA A 64 -6.04 -19.42 3.12
N GLU A 65 -5.59 -18.41 2.35
CA GLU A 65 -4.18 -18.13 2.10
C GLU A 65 -3.44 -17.75 3.40
N CYS A 66 -4.09 -16.97 4.28
CA CYS A 66 -3.57 -16.66 5.60
C CYS A 66 -3.21 -17.93 6.40
N GLU A 67 -4.13 -18.90 6.43
CA GLU A 67 -3.99 -20.12 7.22
C GLU A 67 -3.05 -21.14 6.57
N GLN A 68 -3.13 -21.28 5.26
CA GLN A 68 -2.44 -22.34 4.53
C GLN A 68 -1.02 -21.95 4.16
N TYR A 69 -0.74 -20.65 4.00
CA TYR A 69 0.52 -20.20 3.46
C TYR A 69 1.15 -19.04 4.24
N LEU A 70 0.47 -17.90 4.40
CA LEU A 70 1.10 -16.68 4.94
C LEU A 70 1.55 -16.85 6.39
N GLY A 71 0.67 -17.35 7.26
CA GLY A 71 1.00 -17.60 8.66
C GLY A 71 2.14 -18.62 8.82
N PRO A 72 2.04 -19.82 8.22
CA PRO A 72 3.11 -20.83 8.25
C PRO A 72 4.47 -20.35 7.74
N ASN A 73 4.50 -19.42 6.77
CA ASN A 73 5.73 -18.89 6.18
C ASN A 73 6.19 -17.55 6.77
N GLY A 74 5.60 -17.11 7.91
CA GLY A 74 6.09 -15.96 8.66
C GLY A 74 5.78 -14.59 8.05
N PHE A 75 4.80 -14.49 7.15
CA PHE A 75 4.31 -13.20 6.70
C PHE A 75 3.56 -12.50 7.84
N GLU A 76 3.86 -11.22 8.05
CA GLU A 76 3.25 -10.44 9.12
C GLU A 76 1.89 -9.86 8.72
N GLY A 77 1.59 -9.77 7.43
CA GLY A 77 0.30 -9.26 7.01
C GLY A 77 -0.06 -9.46 5.53
N VAL A 78 -1.29 -9.08 5.23
CA VAL A 78 -1.87 -9.06 3.89
C VAL A 78 -2.56 -7.73 3.65
N GLN A 79 -2.20 -7.05 2.56
CA GLN A 79 -2.97 -5.97 1.99
C GLN A 79 -4.07 -6.53 1.07
N VAL A 80 -5.31 -6.06 1.24
CA VAL A 80 -6.45 -6.40 0.39
C VAL A 80 -6.90 -5.17 -0.40
N SER A 81 -7.44 -5.39 -1.61
CA SER A 81 -8.05 -4.34 -2.44
C SER A 81 -9.22 -3.65 -1.74
N PRO A 82 -9.66 -2.46 -2.22
CA PRO A 82 -10.67 -1.66 -1.53
C PRO A 82 -11.91 -2.46 -1.10
N ALA A 83 -12.22 -2.37 0.19
CA ALA A 83 -13.24 -3.19 0.83
C ALA A 83 -14.65 -2.58 0.76
N GLN A 84 -14.70 -1.27 0.55
CA GLN A 84 -15.93 -0.50 0.44
C GLN A 84 -16.71 -0.77 -0.85
N GLU A 85 -18.00 -0.41 -0.84
CA GLU A 85 -18.85 -0.42 -2.03
C GLU A 85 -18.27 0.51 -3.09
N HIS A 86 -18.22 0.01 -4.31
CA HIS A 86 -17.65 0.71 -5.44
C HIS A 86 -18.55 0.57 -6.67
N ILE A 87 -18.21 1.24 -7.78
CA ILE A 87 -18.99 1.11 -9.02
C ILE A 87 -18.98 -0.32 -9.54
N GLN A 88 -19.99 -0.66 -10.34
CA GLN A 88 -20.03 -1.93 -11.05
C GLN A 88 -19.06 -1.95 -12.24
N GLY A 89 -18.62 -3.15 -12.60
CA GLY A 89 -17.80 -3.41 -13.78
C GLY A 89 -16.74 -4.47 -13.51
N PRO A 90 -16.12 -5.04 -14.56
CA PRO A 90 -15.11 -6.09 -14.42
C PRO A 90 -13.69 -5.55 -14.26
N ALA A 91 -13.44 -4.29 -14.62
CA ALA A 91 -12.10 -3.73 -14.56
C ALA A 91 -11.65 -3.52 -13.11
N TRP A 92 -10.36 -3.66 -12.84
CA TRP A 92 -9.83 -3.59 -11.48
C TRP A 92 -10.00 -2.21 -10.84
N TRP A 93 -9.80 -1.16 -11.63
CA TRP A 93 -9.89 0.24 -11.21
C TRP A 93 -11.30 0.64 -10.77
N THR A 94 -12.33 -0.18 -11.06
CA THR A 94 -13.69 0.08 -10.56
C THR A 94 -13.76 0.07 -9.04
N ARG A 95 -12.86 -0.66 -8.35
CA ARG A 95 -12.76 -0.70 -6.89
C ARG A 95 -12.29 0.61 -6.27
N TYR A 96 -11.59 1.41 -7.05
CA TYR A 96 -11.06 2.72 -6.67
C TYR A 96 -12.07 3.84 -6.95
N GLN A 97 -13.34 3.51 -7.16
CA GLN A 97 -14.42 4.48 -7.35
C GLN A 97 -15.53 4.20 -6.32
N PRO A 98 -15.39 4.72 -5.09
CA PRO A 98 -16.33 4.46 -4.01
C PRO A 98 -17.72 5.02 -4.29
N VAL A 99 -18.75 4.29 -3.85
CA VAL A 99 -20.14 4.76 -3.83
C VAL A 99 -20.59 5.02 -2.39
N THR A 100 -20.24 4.11 -1.48
CA THR A 100 -20.40 4.26 -0.02
C THR A 100 -19.22 3.58 0.67
N TYR A 101 -19.12 3.71 2.01
CA TYR A 101 -18.14 2.98 2.82
C TYR A 101 -18.68 1.66 3.41
N ASN A 102 -19.80 1.15 2.89
CA ASN A 102 -20.29 -0.18 3.28
C ASN A 102 -19.34 -1.27 2.79
N LEU A 103 -19.10 -2.30 3.60
CA LEU A 103 -18.16 -3.39 3.28
C LEU A 103 -18.76 -4.47 2.37
N THR A 104 -19.46 -4.05 1.32
CA THR A 104 -19.99 -4.93 0.28
C THR A 104 -19.31 -4.61 -1.05
N SER A 105 -18.29 -5.40 -1.39
CA SER A 105 -17.44 -5.21 -2.57
C SER A 105 -17.45 -6.44 -3.46
N ARG A 106 -16.67 -6.41 -4.54
CA ARG A 106 -16.38 -7.59 -5.35
C ARG A 106 -15.78 -8.76 -4.55
N SER A 107 -15.05 -8.49 -3.46
CA SER A 107 -14.41 -9.53 -2.64
C SER A 107 -15.35 -10.23 -1.66
N GLY A 108 -16.55 -9.70 -1.42
CA GLY A 108 -17.55 -10.29 -0.52
C GLY A 108 -18.40 -9.26 0.20
N GLY A 109 -19.22 -9.74 1.15
CA GLY A 109 -20.01 -8.91 2.07
C GLY A 109 -19.41 -8.81 3.48
N PRO A 110 -19.99 -7.98 4.38
CA PRO A 110 -19.38 -7.64 5.66
C PRO A 110 -19.04 -8.85 6.56
N SER A 111 -19.84 -9.92 6.48
CA SER A 111 -19.57 -11.17 7.20
C SER A 111 -18.31 -11.90 6.71
N ALA A 112 -18.08 -11.94 5.40
CA ALA A 112 -16.89 -12.54 4.81
C ALA A 112 -15.62 -11.72 5.14
N PHE A 113 -15.72 -10.38 5.17
CA PHE A 113 -14.62 -9.53 5.62
C PHE A 113 -14.26 -9.81 7.09
N ALA A 114 -15.27 -9.85 7.97
CA ALA A 114 -15.07 -10.14 9.39
C ALA A 114 -14.48 -11.53 9.63
N ASP A 115 -14.93 -12.55 8.87
CA ASP A 115 -14.37 -13.91 8.93
C ASP A 115 -12.90 -13.94 8.51
N MET A 116 -12.55 -13.30 7.38
CA MET A 116 -11.17 -13.17 6.92
C MET A 116 -10.27 -12.52 7.97
N VAL A 117 -10.66 -11.37 8.51
CA VAL A 117 -9.89 -10.66 9.55
C VAL A 117 -9.69 -11.56 10.77
N LYS A 118 -10.73 -12.27 11.21
CA LYS A 118 -10.66 -13.18 12.35
C LYS A 118 -9.69 -14.33 12.10
N ARG A 119 -9.76 -14.96 10.93
CA ARG A 119 -8.94 -16.13 10.56
C ARG A 119 -7.47 -15.76 10.35
N CYS A 120 -7.19 -14.69 9.61
CA CYS A 120 -5.82 -14.18 9.45
C CYS A 120 -5.19 -13.82 10.82
N LYS A 121 -5.94 -13.12 11.68
CA LYS A 121 -5.46 -12.78 13.03
C LYS A 121 -5.14 -14.00 13.88
N ALA A 122 -5.92 -15.08 13.77
CA ALA A 122 -5.70 -16.31 14.54
C ALA A 122 -4.37 -17.01 14.21
N VAL A 123 -3.81 -16.74 13.02
CA VAL A 123 -2.52 -17.27 12.56
C VAL A 123 -1.41 -16.22 12.51
N GLY A 124 -1.62 -15.07 13.17
CA GLY A 124 -0.60 -14.02 13.31
C GLY A 124 -0.45 -13.10 12.09
N VAL A 125 -1.34 -13.19 11.10
CA VAL A 125 -1.31 -12.37 9.89
C VAL A 125 -2.23 -11.15 10.06
N ALA A 126 -1.67 -9.94 10.03
CA ALA A 126 -2.42 -8.69 10.04
C ALA A 126 -3.14 -8.47 8.70
N VAL A 127 -4.27 -7.75 8.72
CA VAL A 127 -4.99 -7.35 7.51
C VAL A 127 -4.91 -5.84 7.36
N TYR A 128 -4.36 -5.40 6.23
CA TYR A 128 -4.35 -4.01 5.77
C TYR A 128 -5.38 -3.87 4.65
N THR A 129 -6.31 -2.92 4.76
CA THR A 129 -7.27 -2.67 3.68
C THR A 129 -6.87 -1.44 2.91
N ASP A 130 -6.87 -1.54 1.59
CA ASP A 130 -6.90 -0.36 0.75
C ASP A 130 -8.20 0.40 1.01
N VAL A 131 -8.10 1.71 1.07
CA VAL A 131 -9.23 2.61 1.37
C VAL A 131 -9.07 3.80 0.44
N VAL A 132 -10.20 4.31 -0.03
CA VAL A 132 -10.22 5.42 -0.98
C VAL A 132 -11.13 6.48 -0.40
N ILE A 133 -10.55 7.56 0.10
CA ILE A 133 -11.26 8.67 0.76
C ILE A 133 -11.00 10.03 0.11
N ASN A 134 -10.14 10.08 -0.91
CA ASN A 134 -9.88 11.32 -1.64
C ASN A 134 -11.08 11.73 -2.49
N HIS A 135 -11.64 10.77 -3.23
CA HIS A 135 -12.68 11.01 -4.23
C HIS A 135 -13.78 9.95 -4.13
N MET A 136 -14.89 10.23 -4.81
CA MET A 136 -15.99 9.30 -5.02
C MET A 136 -16.08 8.87 -6.49
N ALA A 137 -17.02 7.99 -6.81
CA ALA A 137 -17.16 7.43 -8.15
C ALA A 137 -17.40 8.46 -9.25
N ALA A 138 -16.88 8.17 -10.46
CA ALA A 138 -17.17 8.93 -11.65
C ALA A 138 -18.69 9.01 -11.90
N LEU A 139 -19.16 10.18 -12.27
CA LEU A 139 -20.58 10.42 -12.50
C LEU A 139 -21.05 9.72 -13.79
N PRO A 140 -22.24 9.09 -13.80
CA PRO A 140 -22.80 8.57 -15.04
C PRO A 140 -23.11 9.70 -16.02
N SER A 141 -23.12 9.40 -17.32
CA SER A 141 -23.53 10.31 -18.39
C SER A 141 -25.05 10.57 -18.34
N GLY A 142 -25.49 11.27 -17.30
CA GLY A 142 -26.89 11.56 -16.98
C GLY A 142 -27.53 10.56 -16.00
N GLY A 143 -28.49 11.06 -15.22
CA GLY A 143 -29.27 10.27 -14.28
C GLY A 143 -28.44 9.72 -13.11
N THR A 144 -28.76 8.48 -12.73
CA THR A 144 -28.14 7.79 -11.59
C THR A 144 -27.63 6.41 -11.98
N SER A 145 -26.60 5.95 -11.29
CA SER A 145 -26.06 4.60 -11.38
C SER A 145 -26.13 3.89 -10.01
N LYS A 146 -25.76 2.61 -9.96
CA LYS A 146 -25.75 1.80 -8.74
C LYS A 146 -24.37 1.21 -8.46
N GLY A 147 -23.97 1.20 -7.18
CA GLY A 147 -22.79 0.51 -6.70
C GLY A 147 -22.98 -1.02 -6.61
N THR A 148 -21.93 -1.71 -6.17
CA THR A 148 -21.92 -3.16 -5.95
C THR A 148 -22.88 -3.62 -4.84
N ALA A 149 -23.26 -2.74 -3.91
CA ALA A 149 -24.24 -3.01 -2.86
C ALA A 149 -25.65 -2.48 -3.21
N GLY A 150 -25.83 -1.91 -4.40
CA GLY A 150 -27.10 -1.39 -4.89
C GLY A 150 -27.37 0.07 -4.52
N SER A 151 -26.45 0.75 -3.83
CA SER A 151 -26.56 2.17 -3.50
C SER A 151 -26.63 3.01 -4.75
N VAL A 152 -27.56 3.97 -4.79
CA VAL A 152 -27.77 4.86 -5.93
C VAL A 152 -26.91 6.10 -5.79
N TYR A 153 -26.27 6.54 -6.88
CA TYR A 153 -25.47 7.76 -6.93
C TYR A 153 -25.59 8.46 -8.29
N GLY A 154 -25.32 9.76 -8.33
CA GLY A 154 -25.36 10.57 -9.55
C GLY A 154 -25.33 12.06 -9.23
N SER A 155 -24.95 12.91 -10.19
CA SER A 155 -24.93 14.38 -10.00
C SER A 155 -24.24 14.85 -8.71
N ARG A 156 -23.06 14.28 -8.38
CA ARG A 156 -22.32 14.51 -7.13
C ARG A 156 -23.14 14.27 -5.85
N THR A 157 -24.18 13.46 -5.95
CA THR A 157 -25.00 13.01 -4.83
C THR A 157 -24.75 11.52 -4.63
N PHE A 158 -24.37 11.17 -3.41
CA PHE A 158 -24.11 9.82 -2.91
C PHE A 158 -24.94 9.62 -1.63
N PRO A 159 -25.13 8.38 -1.15
CA PRO A 159 -25.94 8.16 0.05
C PRO A 159 -25.46 8.91 1.30
N ILE A 160 -24.17 9.22 1.39
CA ILE A 160 -23.54 9.90 2.54
C ILE A 160 -22.95 11.27 2.20
N TYR A 161 -22.99 11.69 0.93
CA TYR A 161 -22.43 12.97 0.48
C TYR A 161 -23.35 13.66 -0.53
N SER A 162 -23.34 14.98 -0.50
CA SER A 162 -24.11 15.88 -1.34
C SER A 162 -23.17 16.81 -2.11
N PRO A 163 -23.64 17.53 -3.15
CA PRO A 163 -22.77 18.36 -3.98
C PRO A 163 -21.87 19.38 -3.21
N PRO A 164 -22.31 20.01 -2.10
CA PRO A 164 -21.45 20.87 -1.28
C PRO A 164 -20.27 20.16 -0.58
N ASP A 165 -20.32 18.83 -0.41
CA ASP A 165 -19.28 18.05 0.28
C ASP A 165 -18.07 17.75 -0.62
N PHE A 166 -18.07 18.28 -1.85
CA PHE A 166 -17.01 18.11 -2.85
C PHE A 166 -16.36 19.45 -3.17
N HIS A 167 -15.08 19.44 -3.53
CA HIS A 167 -14.46 20.61 -4.14
C HIS A 167 -15.22 20.98 -5.43
N HIS A 168 -15.47 22.27 -5.62
CA HIS A 168 -16.35 22.74 -6.68
C HIS A 168 -15.95 24.13 -7.17
N LYS A 169 -16.39 24.48 -8.38
CA LYS A 169 -16.18 25.82 -8.93
C LYS A 169 -16.97 26.85 -8.12
N PRO A 170 -16.45 28.06 -7.89
CA PRO A 170 -17.20 29.12 -7.22
C PRO A 170 -18.57 29.34 -7.88
N GLY A 171 -19.64 29.16 -7.10
CA GLY A 171 -21.03 29.32 -7.57
C GLY A 171 -21.62 28.13 -8.33
N ASP A 172 -20.90 27.01 -8.47
CA ASP A 172 -21.38 25.80 -9.15
C ASP A 172 -20.96 24.53 -8.40
N THR A 173 -21.85 24.01 -7.54
CA THR A 173 -21.62 22.76 -6.79
C THR A 173 -21.71 21.50 -7.66
N SER A 174 -22.10 21.63 -8.93
CA SER A 174 -22.28 20.48 -9.83
C SER A 174 -21.00 20.11 -10.59
N SER A 175 -19.99 20.97 -10.60
CA SER A 175 -18.73 20.72 -11.32
C SER A 175 -17.51 21.29 -10.60
N ASN A 176 -16.33 20.80 -11.00
CA ASN A 176 -15.03 21.24 -10.51
C ASN A 176 -14.03 21.37 -11.68
N CYS A 177 -12.81 21.85 -11.40
CA CYS A 177 -11.67 21.65 -12.29
C CYS A 177 -11.28 20.16 -12.34
N VAL A 178 -10.60 19.76 -13.41
CA VAL A 178 -10.05 18.41 -13.58
C VAL A 178 -8.53 18.51 -13.57
N LEU A 179 -7.86 17.69 -12.76
CA LEU A 179 -6.40 17.63 -12.73
C LEU A 179 -5.88 17.09 -14.07
N GLY A 180 -5.02 17.88 -14.71
CA GLY A 180 -4.34 17.52 -15.96
C GLY A 180 -3.05 16.72 -15.71
N THR A 181 -2.03 16.98 -16.53
CA THR A 181 -0.71 16.35 -16.40
C THR A 181 0.31 17.20 -15.64
N ASP A 182 -0.08 18.41 -15.22
CA ASP A 182 0.77 19.32 -14.45
C ASP A 182 0.54 19.09 -12.95
N PHE A 183 1.56 18.53 -12.29
CA PHE A 183 1.58 18.25 -10.85
C PHE A 183 2.41 19.28 -10.06
N SER A 184 2.82 20.39 -10.69
CA SER A 184 3.65 21.42 -10.04
C SER A 184 2.87 22.33 -9.09
N ASN A 185 1.56 22.44 -9.27
CA ASN A 185 0.69 23.27 -8.46
C ASN A 185 -0.06 22.44 -7.41
N ARG A 186 0.36 22.59 -6.13
CA ARG A 186 -0.24 21.88 -5.00
C ARG A 186 -1.76 22.08 -4.90
N ASP A 187 -2.26 23.29 -5.11
CA ASP A 187 -3.69 23.57 -4.98
C ASP A 187 -4.50 22.83 -6.05
N VAL A 188 -3.97 22.74 -7.27
CA VAL A 188 -4.60 21.99 -8.36
C VAL A 188 -4.57 20.49 -8.07
N VAL A 189 -3.44 19.97 -7.55
CA VAL A 189 -3.30 18.56 -7.17
C VAL A 189 -4.24 18.15 -6.04
N GLN A 190 -4.50 19.04 -5.08
CA GLN A 190 -5.28 18.73 -3.88
C GLN A 190 -6.77 19.08 -3.98
N ARG A 191 -7.19 19.85 -5.00
CA ARG A 191 -8.57 20.37 -5.09
C ARG A 191 -9.27 20.13 -6.41
N CYS A 192 -8.58 19.71 -7.46
CA CYS A 192 -9.22 19.38 -8.73
C CYS A 192 -9.54 17.89 -8.81
N ASP A 193 -10.62 17.55 -9.50
CA ASP A 193 -11.05 16.18 -9.72
C ASP A 193 -9.95 15.38 -10.45
N LEU A 194 -9.37 14.37 -9.79
CA LEU A 194 -8.42 13.46 -10.41
C LEU A 194 -9.13 12.64 -11.49
N SER A 195 -8.78 12.84 -12.77
CA SER A 195 -9.43 12.15 -13.90
C SER A 195 -10.97 12.32 -13.94
N GLY A 196 -11.49 13.42 -13.40
CA GLY A 196 -12.93 13.69 -13.32
C GLY A 196 -13.67 12.93 -12.21
N LEU A 197 -12.95 12.31 -11.28
CA LEU A 197 -13.52 11.73 -10.07
C LEU A 197 -13.86 12.85 -9.07
N PRO A 198 -15.13 12.97 -8.60
CA PRO A 198 -15.51 14.02 -7.66
C PRO A 198 -14.65 14.00 -6.41
N ASP A 199 -13.87 15.07 -6.21
CA ASP A 199 -12.91 15.21 -5.12
C ASP A 199 -13.61 15.71 -3.84
N LEU A 200 -13.48 14.98 -2.73
CA LEU A 200 -14.15 15.30 -1.47
C LEU A 200 -13.49 16.51 -0.81
N ASP A 201 -14.29 17.50 -0.41
CA ASP A 201 -13.80 18.64 0.38
C ASP A 201 -13.68 18.22 1.85
N THR A 202 -12.62 17.49 2.14
CA THR A 202 -12.29 17.00 3.49
C THR A 202 -11.66 18.08 4.38
N GLY A 203 -11.66 19.34 3.94
CA GLY A 203 -10.87 20.42 4.51
C GLY A 203 -9.44 20.46 3.97
N ALA A 204 -8.79 21.62 4.05
CA ALA A 204 -7.43 21.79 3.57
C ALA A 204 -6.42 21.08 4.49
N VAL A 205 -6.15 19.80 4.21
CA VAL A 205 -5.17 19.04 4.98
C VAL A 205 -3.78 19.67 4.82
N GLN A 206 -3.16 20.07 5.93
CA GLN A 206 -1.82 20.62 5.97
C GLN A 206 -0.78 19.48 5.95
N PRO A 207 0.37 19.65 5.30
CA PRO A 207 1.43 18.64 5.29
C PRO A 207 1.83 18.16 6.70
N GLU A 208 1.75 19.04 7.69
CA GLU A 208 2.02 18.77 9.10
C GLU A 208 0.97 17.84 9.75
N GLU A 209 -0.23 17.72 9.19
CA GLU A 209 -1.25 16.78 9.65
C GLU A 209 -0.93 15.34 9.23
N TYR A 210 0.03 15.12 8.33
CA TYR A 210 0.45 13.79 7.85
C TYR A 210 1.69 13.21 8.52
N VAL A 211 2.49 14.00 9.26
CA VAL A 211 3.78 13.52 9.82
C VAL A 211 3.64 12.45 10.91
N GLY A 212 2.44 12.28 11.48
CA GLY A 212 2.11 11.19 12.42
C GLY A 212 1.30 10.04 11.82
N ASN A 213 0.94 10.12 10.54
CA ASN A 213 -0.10 9.26 9.95
C ASN A 213 0.45 7.93 9.41
N GLY A 214 1.64 7.48 9.80
CA GLY A 214 2.17 6.17 9.40
C GLY A 214 3.12 6.20 8.20
N CYS A 215 3.38 5.02 7.63
CA CYS A 215 4.39 4.85 6.59
C CYS A 215 3.91 5.32 5.22
N VAL A 216 4.84 5.77 4.38
CA VAL A 216 4.58 6.23 3.02
C VAL A 216 5.21 5.26 2.03
N THR A 217 4.48 5.00 0.95
CA THR A 217 4.95 4.22 -0.21
C THR A 217 6.16 4.91 -0.83
N GLU A 218 7.32 4.24 -0.85
CA GLU A 218 8.58 4.79 -1.37
C GLU A 218 8.74 4.47 -2.85
N PHE A 219 8.29 5.37 -3.72
CA PHE A 219 8.33 5.17 -5.18
C PHE A 219 9.73 5.35 -5.79
N ASN A 220 10.71 5.93 -5.08
CA ASN A 220 12.09 5.95 -5.57
C ASN A 220 12.72 4.55 -5.50
N TYR A 221 12.30 3.71 -4.55
CA TYR A 221 12.85 2.36 -4.36
C TYR A 221 12.74 1.48 -5.63
N PRO A 222 11.56 1.22 -6.22
CA PRO A 222 11.45 0.40 -7.43
C PRO A 222 12.19 0.98 -8.63
N GLN A 223 12.32 2.31 -8.72
CA GLN A 223 13.08 2.96 -9.78
C GLN A 223 14.58 2.71 -9.62
N GLU A 224 15.13 2.82 -8.40
CA GLU A 224 16.54 2.52 -8.16
C GLU A 224 16.86 1.04 -8.37
N LEU A 225 15.94 0.13 -8.00
CA LEU A 225 16.09 -1.28 -8.34
C LEU A 225 16.12 -1.49 -9.86
N LEU A 226 15.22 -0.87 -10.61
CA LEU A 226 15.23 -0.95 -12.08
C LEU A 226 16.56 -0.42 -12.66
N ASN A 227 17.04 0.73 -12.17
CA ASN A 227 18.28 1.36 -12.62
C ASN A 227 19.51 0.46 -12.40
N HIS A 228 19.57 -0.25 -11.26
CA HIS A 228 20.78 -0.97 -10.83
C HIS A 228 20.77 -2.48 -11.12
N PHE A 229 19.59 -3.11 -11.20
CA PHE A 229 19.46 -4.50 -11.64
C PHE A 229 19.28 -4.63 -13.17
N GLY A 230 18.96 -3.53 -13.86
CA GLY A 230 18.88 -3.49 -15.31
C GLY A 230 20.22 -3.75 -16.02
N SER A 231 20.18 -3.96 -17.33
CA SER A 231 21.33 -4.39 -18.14
C SER A 231 22.54 -3.46 -18.12
N GLU A 232 22.37 -2.21 -17.72
CA GLU A 232 23.43 -1.19 -17.67
C GLU A 232 23.80 -0.77 -16.23
N GLY A 233 23.11 -1.35 -15.24
CA GLY A 233 23.27 -1.03 -13.83
C GLY A 233 24.47 -1.72 -13.17
N GLN A 234 25.00 -1.13 -12.11
CA GLN A 234 26.00 -1.77 -11.24
C GLN A 234 25.42 -1.94 -9.83
N LEU A 235 25.37 -3.18 -9.37
CA LEU A 235 24.80 -3.54 -8.06
C LEU A 235 25.57 -2.92 -6.87
N GLN A 236 26.85 -2.60 -7.05
CA GLN A 236 27.69 -2.02 -5.99
C GLN A 236 27.13 -0.71 -5.43
N TYR A 237 26.40 0.08 -6.24
CA TYR A 237 25.86 1.35 -5.77
C TYR A 237 24.73 1.17 -4.74
N LEU A 238 24.05 0.02 -4.76
CA LEU A 238 22.99 -0.30 -3.79
C LEU A 238 23.52 -0.48 -2.36
N GLU A 239 24.84 -0.56 -2.15
CA GLU A 239 25.44 -0.61 -0.81
C GLU A 239 24.98 0.56 0.07
N THR A 240 24.73 1.74 -0.53
CA THR A 240 24.35 2.97 0.17
C THR A 240 22.89 3.36 -0.01
N LEU A 241 22.05 2.46 -0.55
CA LEU A 241 20.63 2.71 -0.81
C LEU A 241 19.91 3.15 0.46
N GLY A 242 19.20 4.27 0.38
CA GLY A 242 18.45 4.80 1.53
C GLY A 242 18.32 6.32 1.50
N PRO A 243 18.21 6.99 2.66
CA PRO A 243 17.80 8.39 2.70
C PRO A 243 18.72 9.38 1.96
N ALA A 244 20.00 9.05 1.81
CA ALA A 244 20.95 9.85 1.03
C ALA A 244 20.57 9.95 -0.47
N TRP A 245 19.71 9.06 -0.94
CA TRP A 245 19.21 8.97 -2.31
C TRP A 245 17.86 9.68 -2.47
N ASN A 246 17.57 10.66 -1.61
CA ASN A 246 16.27 11.35 -1.55
C ASN A 246 15.09 10.39 -1.27
N MET A 247 15.37 9.30 -0.55
CA MET A 247 14.36 8.37 -0.07
C MET A 247 14.00 8.71 1.37
N ARG A 248 12.85 8.23 1.84
CA ARG A 248 12.36 8.48 3.20
C ARG A 248 13.22 7.78 4.26
N PRO A 249 13.15 8.18 5.53
CA PRO A 249 13.71 7.37 6.61
C PRO A 249 13.14 5.95 6.55
N SER A 250 13.99 4.92 6.73
CA SER A 250 13.61 3.50 6.64
C SER A 250 12.35 3.17 7.46
N GLN A 251 12.25 3.71 8.68
CA GLN A 251 11.11 3.50 9.58
C GLN A 251 9.79 4.12 9.10
N GLN A 252 9.81 4.94 8.05
CA GLN A 252 8.64 5.62 7.47
C GLN A 252 8.36 5.15 6.04
N ALA A 253 9.10 4.16 5.52
CA ALA A 253 9.02 3.72 4.14
C ALA A 253 8.33 2.36 4.03
N VAL A 254 7.38 2.24 3.11
CA VAL A 254 6.94 0.95 2.55
C VAL A 254 7.63 0.76 1.22
N VAL A 255 8.38 -0.32 1.07
CA VAL A 255 9.18 -0.61 -0.13
C VAL A 255 8.62 -1.81 -0.87
N PHE A 256 8.80 -1.82 -2.18
CA PHE A 256 8.25 -2.83 -3.09
C PHE A 256 9.05 -2.81 -4.39
N VAL A 257 9.12 -3.95 -5.08
CA VAL A 257 9.74 -4.05 -6.40
C VAL A 257 8.78 -3.57 -7.49
N ASP A 258 7.51 -3.95 -7.40
CA ASP A 258 6.39 -3.46 -8.19
C ASP A 258 5.11 -3.32 -7.35
N ASN A 259 4.09 -2.73 -7.95
CA ASN A 259 2.74 -2.68 -7.40
C ASN A 259 1.71 -2.82 -8.53
N HIS A 260 0.43 -2.77 -8.16
CA HIS A 260 -0.68 -2.92 -9.09
C HIS A 260 -0.68 -1.86 -10.21
N ASP A 261 -0.10 -0.68 -10.03
CA ASP A 261 0.00 0.32 -11.10
C ASP A 261 1.22 0.08 -11.99
N LEU A 262 2.41 -0.02 -11.39
CA LEU A 262 3.69 -0.09 -12.10
C LEU A 262 3.79 -1.36 -12.96
N GLN A 263 3.24 -2.49 -12.53
CA GLN A 263 3.29 -3.74 -13.30
C GLN A 263 2.55 -3.66 -14.66
N ARG A 264 1.72 -2.62 -14.84
CA ARG A 264 0.93 -2.36 -16.04
C ARG A 264 1.52 -1.23 -16.90
N LYS A 265 2.56 -0.55 -16.42
CA LYS A 265 3.29 0.52 -17.14
C LYS A 265 4.71 0.02 -17.49
N GLN A 266 4.93 -0.25 -18.78
CA GLN A 266 6.22 -0.74 -19.27
C GLN A 266 7.37 0.21 -18.91
N GLY A 267 8.47 -0.36 -18.43
CA GLY A 267 9.70 0.37 -18.11
C GLY A 267 9.64 1.24 -16.85
N SER A 268 8.64 1.05 -15.98
CA SER A 268 8.50 1.83 -14.74
C SER A 268 8.98 1.12 -13.48
N SER A 269 9.13 -0.20 -13.52
CA SER A 269 9.75 -1.03 -12.48
C SER A 269 10.15 -2.38 -13.06
N LEU A 270 10.92 -3.17 -12.30
CA LEU A 270 11.00 -4.61 -12.54
C LEU A 270 9.67 -5.26 -12.16
N THR A 271 9.27 -6.28 -12.91
CA THR A 271 8.00 -6.99 -12.72
C THR A 271 8.22 -8.50 -12.84
N TYR A 272 7.22 -9.30 -12.51
CA TYR A 272 7.27 -10.76 -12.72
C TYR A 272 7.64 -11.20 -14.16
N LYS A 273 7.47 -10.32 -15.16
CA LYS A 273 7.84 -10.58 -16.56
C LYS A 273 9.35 -10.56 -16.78
N ASP A 274 10.11 -9.96 -15.87
CA ASP A 274 11.57 -9.82 -15.92
C ASP A 274 12.30 -11.04 -15.29
N GLY A 275 11.54 -12.05 -14.85
CA GLY A 275 12.05 -13.37 -14.48
C GLY A 275 13.11 -13.34 -13.37
N ALA A 276 14.35 -13.70 -13.70
CA ALA A 276 15.44 -13.80 -12.73
C ALA A 276 15.83 -12.45 -12.10
N LEU A 277 15.72 -11.34 -12.85
CA LEU A 277 16.04 -10.01 -12.35
C LEU A 277 15.04 -9.58 -11.27
N TYR A 278 13.75 -9.80 -11.52
CA TYR A 278 12.71 -9.55 -10.52
C TYR A 278 12.90 -10.38 -9.25
N ARG A 279 13.26 -11.66 -9.40
CA ARG A 279 13.57 -12.53 -8.25
C ARG A 279 14.75 -12.01 -7.43
N LEU A 280 15.82 -11.57 -8.09
CA LEU A 280 16.99 -11.05 -7.39
C LEU A 280 16.70 -9.71 -6.68
N ALA A 281 15.92 -8.83 -7.31
CA ALA A 281 15.42 -7.60 -6.72
C ALA A 281 14.56 -7.86 -5.47
N MET A 282 13.70 -8.89 -5.50
CA MET A 282 12.93 -9.33 -4.34
C MET A 282 13.83 -9.85 -3.22
N ILE A 283 14.82 -10.69 -3.51
CA ILE A 283 15.80 -11.16 -2.50
C ILE A 283 16.50 -9.97 -1.86
N PHE A 284 16.99 -9.03 -2.68
CA PHE A 284 17.66 -7.85 -2.20
C PHE A 284 16.75 -7.03 -1.27
N MET A 285 15.50 -6.77 -1.66
CA MET A 285 14.55 -6.04 -0.83
C MET A 285 14.30 -6.71 0.52
N LEU A 286 14.19 -8.03 0.54
CA LEU A 286 13.95 -8.80 1.76
C LEU A 286 15.19 -8.87 2.67
N ALA A 287 16.39 -8.87 2.10
CA ALA A 287 17.65 -9.02 2.84
C ALA A 287 18.30 -7.70 3.27
N TYR A 288 18.07 -6.59 2.55
CA TYR A 288 18.82 -5.34 2.72
C TYR A 288 18.46 -4.57 4.00
N GLY A 289 17.23 -4.74 4.53
CA GLY A 289 16.82 -4.12 5.81
C GLY A 289 16.43 -2.65 5.73
N TYR A 290 15.91 -2.19 4.57
CA TYR A 290 15.39 -0.84 4.38
C TYR A 290 13.88 -0.86 4.14
N GLY A 291 13.12 -0.11 4.94
CA GLY A 291 11.67 -0.02 4.81
C GLY A 291 10.91 -1.25 5.32
N SER A 292 9.59 -1.19 5.20
CA SER A 292 8.68 -2.32 5.38
C SER A 292 8.41 -2.98 4.02
N PRO A 293 8.90 -4.21 3.78
CA PRO A 293 8.79 -4.84 2.47
C PRO A 293 7.37 -5.32 2.17
N LYS A 294 6.84 -4.84 1.05
CA LYS A 294 5.57 -5.26 0.46
C LYS A 294 5.81 -6.05 -0.82
N ALA A 295 5.36 -7.30 -0.85
CA ALA A 295 5.35 -8.12 -2.06
C ALA A 295 4.01 -7.99 -2.81
N ASP A 296 4.02 -7.84 -4.14
CA ASP A 296 2.79 -7.93 -4.93
C ASP A 296 2.39 -9.40 -5.17
N GLY A 297 1.17 -9.76 -4.74
CA GLY A 297 0.60 -11.10 -4.82
C GLY A 297 -0.26 -11.34 -6.07
N SER A 298 -0.29 -10.42 -7.03
CA SER A 298 -0.99 -10.59 -8.32
C SER A 298 -0.42 -11.73 -9.19
N VAL A 299 0.58 -12.44 -8.70
CA VAL A 299 1.22 -13.57 -9.35
C VAL A 299 1.04 -14.82 -8.48
N LYS A 300 0.14 -15.73 -8.89
CA LYS A 300 0.06 -17.12 -8.38
C LYS A 300 1.40 -17.87 -8.41
N ALA A 301 2.39 -17.36 -9.16
CA ALA A 301 3.71 -17.95 -9.35
C ALA A 301 4.83 -17.38 -8.43
N THR A 302 4.58 -16.37 -7.59
CA THR A 302 5.60 -15.79 -6.68
C THR A 302 5.47 -16.26 -5.25
N VAL A 303 4.29 -16.72 -4.83
CA VAL A 303 4.11 -17.33 -3.51
C VAL A 303 5.11 -18.50 -3.33
N PRO A 304 5.24 -19.46 -4.27
CA PRO A 304 6.28 -20.50 -4.16
C PRO A 304 7.72 -20.02 -4.40
N ALA A 305 7.92 -18.83 -4.98
CA ALA A 305 9.27 -18.26 -5.13
C ALA A 305 9.74 -17.58 -3.84
N LEU A 306 8.80 -17.14 -2.98
CA LEU A 306 9.08 -16.67 -1.62
C LEU A 306 9.51 -17.82 -0.70
N ASP A 307 9.03 -19.06 -0.94
CA ASP A 307 9.46 -20.29 -0.23
C ASP A 307 10.99 -20.47 -0.23
N ALA A 308 11.66 -20.17 -1.35
CA ALA A 308 13.10 -20.32 -1.47
C ALA A 308 13.88 -19.12 -0.91
N MET A 309 13.26 -17.95 -0.82
CA MET A 309 13.93 -16.68 -0.47
C MET A 309 13.87 -16.37 1.02
N ALA A 310 12.74 -16.66 1.68
CA ALA A 310 12.62 -16.52 3.13
C ALA A 310 13.60 -17.46 3.86
N LEU A 311 13.77 -18.69 3.36
CA LEU A 311 14.73 -19.66 3.88
C LEU A 311 16.20 -19.30 3.64
N VAL A 312 16.53 -18.55 2.58
CA VAL A 312 17.91 -18.11 2.33
C VAL A 312 18.24 -16.84 3.11
N ALA A 313 17.32 -15.87 3.20
CA ALA A 313 17.54 -14.66 3.99
C ALA A 313 17.65 -14.95 5.50
N LEU A 314 16.91 -15.95 6.01
CA LEU A 314 16.99 -16.38 7.42
C LEU A 314 18.23 -17.24 7.75
N ASN A 315 18.96 -17.75 6.75
CA ASN A 315 20.12 -18.64 6.94
C ASN A 315 21.46 -18.04 6.48
N VAL A 316 21.51 -16.77 6.06
CA VAL A 316 22.74 -16.08 5.60
C VAL A 316 23.17 -14.95 6.55
N VAL A 317 22.63 -14.91 7.78
CA VAL A 317 23.18 -14.10 8.89
C VAL A 317 23.72 -14.99 9.99
#